data_AF-A0A5D4T9T8-F1
#
_entry.id   AF-A0A5D4T9T8-F1
#
_cell.length_a   1.000
_cell.length_b   1.000
_cell.length_c   1.000
_cell.angle_alpha   90.00
_cell.angle_beta   90.00
_cell.angle_gamma   90.00
#
_symmetry.space_group_name_H-M   'P 1'
#
loop_
_entity.id
_entity.type
_entity.pdbx_description
1 polymer ?
#
loop_
_entity_poly.entity_id
_entity_poly.type
_entity_poly.pdbx_seq_one_letter_code
_entity_poly.pdbx_strand_id
1 'polypeptide(L)'
;MSKISSKLFLGVLILFLLSIGTVAVVDASSNDSALVKVFQKYLNKDEKEVKKEISKLTKQELLEEISILTSSPNQNDLIPFFYELVERKDEFSNSELIKSIKDKKQKKATRELMIDTYIMKNEKNKDNSEIKKLLVDPTLDEDLKSRIVAQLNFSSEDEELLTNLFEESDELLAFHSLKRLSKINSEKAAKISEEILASKKTSSPEKLSASLKVMANHYRKNNNSVKSKELIRYSEKIIETSKDEVLKDSAVFAVSDLMNAEAIISLINNENVDRQLKAFSIDQNYMILDDILENSPTELEIEAVIKAMQIYPISDLSINLEKASKSTSNKNLIKEIQDTLDFIEKNGVQANKKWQDRKDGN
;
A
#
# COMPACT_ATOMS: atom_id res chain seq x y z
N MET A 1 17.42 13.06 9.15
CA MET A 1 17.10 12.23 7.97
C MET A 1 17.48 12.99 6.71
N SER A 2 18.77 12.96 6.40
CA SER A 2 19.37 13.68 5.28
C SER A 2 20.06 12.63 4.41
N LYS A 3 19.81 12.70 3.09
CA LYS A 3 20.35 11.88 1.98
C LYS A 3 19.63 10.58 1.54
N ILE A 4 18.68 10.02 2.30
CA ILE A 4 17.96 8.79 1.84
C ILE A 4 16.68 9.12 1.04
N SER A 5 15.98 10.22 1.36
CA SER A 5 14.81 10.67 0.60
C SER A 5 15.14 11.19 -0.81
N SER A 6 16.39 11.57 -1.07
CA SER A 6 16.81 12.09 -2.38
C SER A 6 17.15 11.00 -3.41
N LYS A 7 17.40 9.76 -2.99
CA LYS A 7 17.81 8.67 -3.90
C LYS A 7 16.66 7.81 -4.40
N LEU A 8 15.56 7.73 -3.64
CA LEU A 8 14.32 7.11 -4.13
C LEU A 8 13.62 7.95 -5.22
N PHE A 9 13.94 9.25 -5.32
CA PHE A 9 13.31 10.17 -6.26
C PHE A 9 13.92 10.18 -7.67
N LEU A 10 15.15 9.67 -7.84
CA LEU A 10 15.81 9.64 -9.15
C LEU A 10 15.21 8.58 -10.10
N GLY A 11 14.51 7.58 -9.57
CA GLY A 11 13.92 6.49 -10.34
C GLY A 11 12.53 6.78 -10.93
N VAL A 12 11.83 7.82 -10.46
CA VAL A 12 10.47 8.17 -10.92
C VAL A 12 10.48 9.31 -11.97
N LEU A 13 11.63 9.97 -12.15
CA LEU A 13 11.80 11.12 -13.05
C LEU A 13 12.00 10.75 -14.54
N ILE A 14 12.09 9.46 -14.89
CA ILE A 14 12.48 9.00 -16.25
C ILE A 14 11.28 8.85 -17.22
N LEU A 15 10.03 9.06 -16.78
CA LEU A 15 8.86 9.01 -17.67
C LEU A 15 8.32 10.39 -18.10
N PHE A 16 9.22 11.37 -18.30
CA PHE A 16 8.88 12.74 -18.72
C PHE A 16 8.89 12.98 -20.24
N LEU A 17 9.09 11.96 -21.05
CA LEU A 17 9.17 12.08 -22.51
C LEU A 17 8.29 11.03 -23.18
N LEU A 18 7.08 11.43 -23.59
CA LEU A 18 6.33 10.99 -24.79
C LEU A 18 4.80 11.01 -24.56
N SER A 19 4.18 12.20 -24.54
CA SER A 19 2.76 12.36 -24.89
C SER A 19 2.38 13.83 -25.18
N ILE A 20 3.10 14.47 -26.11
CA ILE A 20 2.57 15.67 -26.77
C ILE A 20 1.86 15.20 -28.04
N GLY A 21 0.53 15.24 -28.04
CA GLY A 21 -0.27 14.93 -29.21
C GLY A 21 -1.75 15.22 -29.01
N THR A 22 -2.20 16.31 -29.65
CA THR A 22 -3.59 16.74 -29.89
C THR A 22 -4.39 17.28 -28.71
N VAL A 23 -4.38 18.61 -28.57
CA VAL A 23 -5.43 19.38 -27.89
C VAL A 23 -6.67 19.36 -28.80
N ALA A 24 -7.65 18.53 -28.47
CA ALA A 24 -8.99 18.69 -28.99
C ALA A 24 -9.64 19.91 -28.30
N VAL A 25 -10.20 20.81 -29.09
CA VAL A 25 -11.00 21.95 -28.60
C VAL A 25 -12.27 21.37 -27.98
N VAL A 26 -12.33 21.33 -26.65
CA VAL A 26 -13.51 20.95 -25.88
C VAL A 26 -14.13 22.21 -25.27
N ASP A 27 -15.45 22.29 -25.39
CA ASP A 27 -16.31 23.39 -24.94
C ASP A 27 -15.93 23.92 -23.57
N ALA A 28 -15.75 25.25 -23.49
CA ALA A 28 -15.25 25.94 -22.32
C ALA A 28 -16.30 25.97 -21.21
N SER A 29 -16.18 25.03 -20.27
CA SER A 29 -16.51 25.36 -18.89
C SER A 29 -15.49 26.40 -18.37
N SER A 30 -15.88 27.24 -17.42
CA SER A 30 -14.96 28.25 -16.84
C SER A 30 -13.67 27.62 -16.29
N ASN A 31 -13.74 26.37 -15.83
CA ASN A 31 -12.60 25.60 -15.31
C ASN A 31 -11.63 25.14 -16.40
N ASP A 32 -12.11 24.77 -17.60
CA ASP A 32 -11.24 24.39 -18.71
C ASP A 32 -10.38 25.57 -19.17
N SER A 33 -10.97 26.78 -19.14
CA SER A 33 -10.22 28.00 -19.49
C SER A 33 -9.11 28.34 -18.48
N ALA A 34 -9.31 28.05 -17.19
CA ALA A 34 -8.32 28.30 -16.15
C ALA A 34 -7.21 27.25 -16.19
N LEU A 35 -7.57 25.98 -16.39
CA LEU A 35 -6.61 24.88 -16.52
C LEU A 35 -5.70 25.08 -17.74
N VAL A 36 -6.27 25.44 -18.90
CA VAL A 36 -5.49 25.76 -20.11
C VAL A 36 -4.51 26.90 -19.87
N LYS A 37 -4.92 27.96 -19.14
CA LYS A 37 -4.03 29.08 -18.80
C LYS A 37 -2.85 28.65 -17.93
N VAL A 38 -3.11 27.83 -16.90
CA VAL A 38 -2.03 27.29 -16.05
C VAL A 38 -1.08 26.44 -16.88
N PHE A 39 -1.58 25.54 -17.74
CA PHE A 39 -0.70 24.75 -18.61
C PHE A 39 0.12 25.59 -19.59
N GLN A 40 -0.50 26.57 -20.24
CA GLN A 40 0.20 27.47 -21.17
C GLN A 40 1.35 28.23 -20.50
N LYS A 41 1.25 28.55 -19.21
CA LYS A 41 2.32 29.18 -18.43
C LYS A 41 3.60 28.33 -18.37
N TYR A 42 3.48 27.00 -18.42
CA TYR A 42 4.58 26.06 -18.22
C TYR A 42 4.91 25.19 -19.45
N LEU A 43 4.09 25.21 -20.50
CA LEU A 43 4.17 24.29 -21.66
C LEU A 43 5.53 24.23 -22.37
N ASN A 44 6.28 25.34 -22.39
CA ASN A 44 7.57 25.45 -23.08
C ASN A 44 8.77 25.56 -22.13
N LYS A 45 8.59 25.17 -20.86
CA LYS A 45 9.62 25.25 -19.83
C LYS A 45 10.17 23.87 -19.51
N ASP A 46 11.47 23.80 -19.25
CA ASP A 46 12.05 22.58 -18.67
C ASP A 46 11.75 22.45 -17.17
N GLU A 47 12.07 21.30 -16.57
CA GLU A 47 11.81 21.02 -15.16
C GLU A 47 12.42 22.07 -14.21
N LYS A 48 13.63 22.54 -14.50
CA LYS A 48 14.32 23.52 -13.64
C LYS A 48 13.67 24.89 -13.75
N GLU A 49 13.23 25.26 -14.94
CA GLU A 49 12.49 26.49 -15.19
C GLU A 49 11.12 26.46 -14.54
N VAL A 50 10.37 25.35 -14.65
CA VAL A 50 9.08 25.16 -13.97
C VAL A 50 9.27 25.33 -12.47
N LYS A 51 10.23 24.61 -11.86
CA LYS A 51 10.50 24.71 -10.42
C LYS A 51 10.82 26.15 -9.99
N LYS A 52 11.67 26.84 -10.74
CA LYS A 52 12.06 28.23 -10.45
C LYS A 52 10.90 29.22 -10.56
N GLU A 53 9.94 28.98 -11.44
CA GLU A 53 8.75 29.82 -11.57
C GLU A 53 7.74 29.54 -10.45
N ILE A 54 7.49 28.28 -10.14
CA ILE A 54 6.59 27.88 -9.05
C ILE A 54 7.11 28.42 -7.70
N SER A 55 8.43 28.40 -7.46
CA SER A 55 9.02 28.91 -6.22
C SER A 55 8.87 30.42 -6.02
N LYS A 56 8.50 31.17 -7.06
CA LYS A 56 8.25 32.62 -6.99
C LYS A 56 6.79 32.95 -6.67
N LEU A 57 5.88 31.98 -6.77
CA LEU A 57 4.47 32.19 -6.49
C LEU A 57 4.28 32.60 -5.03
N THR A 58 3.39 33.56 -4.81
CA THR A 58 2.88 33.82 -3.47
C THR A 58 2.11 32.59 -2.95
N LYS A 59 1.90 32.54 -1.64
CA LYS A 59 1.13 31.47 -0.99
C LYS A 59 -0.24 31.26 -1.63
N GLN A 60 -0.92 32.37 -1.94
CA GLN A 60 -2.25 32.35 -2.52
C GLN A 60 -2.22 31.86 -3.97
N GLU A 61 -1.31 32.37 -4.80
CA GLU A 61 -1.15 31.92 -6.20
C GLU A 61 -0.81 30.44 -6.28
N LEU A 62 0.06 29.94 -5.39
CA LEU A 62 0.39 28.52 -5.33
C LEU A 62 -0.85 27.66 -5.05
N LEU A 63 -1.66 28.04 -4.05
CA LEU A 63 -2.90 27.32 -3.72
C LEU A 63 -3.94 27.40 -4.84
N GLU A 64 -4.05 28.54 -5.52
CA GLU A 64 -4.95 28.72 -6.66
C GLU A 64 -4.55 27.83 -7.84
N GLU A 65 -3.27 27.80 -8.21
CA GLU A 65 -2.78 26.93 -9.28
C GLU A 65 -2.95 25.44 -8.93
N ILE A 66 -2.69 25.03 -7.67
CA ILE A 66 -2.98 23.67 -7.20
C ILE A 66 -4.48 23.36 -7.33
N SER A 67 -5.35 24.25 -6.87
CA SER A 67 -6.80 24.02 -6.93
C SER A 67 -7.32 23.91 -8.37
N ILE A 68 -6.69 24.60 -9.33
CA ILE A 68 -6.98 24.42 -10.75
C ILE A 68 -6.47 23.06 -11.24
N LEU A 69 -5.20 22.73 -10.99
CA LEU A 69 -4.52 21.53 -11.47
C LEU A 69 -5.09 20.22 -10.88
N THR A 70 -5.79 20.27 -9.75
CA THR A 70 -6.50 19.09 -9.21
C THR A 70 -7.61 18.58 -10.13
N SER A 71 -8.02 19.36 -11.14
CA SER A 71 -8.89 18.91 -12.22
C SER A 71 -8.15 18.43 -13.47
N SER A 72 -6.81 18.37 -13.45
CA SER A 72 -6.07 17.79 -14.58
C SER A 72 -6.42 16.31 -14.75
N PRO A 73 -6.64 15.85 -16.00
CA PRO A 73 -6.74 14.42 -16.27
C PRO A 73 -5.42 13.68 -15.98
N ASN A 74 -4.29 14.39 -16.01
CA ASN A 74 -2.98 13.84 -15.67
C ASN A 74 -2.54 14.31 -14.29
N GLN A 75 -2.66 13.44 -13.30
CA GLN A 75 -2.28 13.73 -11.91
C GLN A 75 -0.80 14.07 -11.75
N ASN A 76 0.06 13.67 -12.69
CA ASN A 76 1.48 14.00 -12.64
C ASN A 76 1.75 15.51 -12.78
N ASP A 77 0.82 16.27 -13.35
CA ASP A 77 0.95 17.72 -13.51
C ASP A 77 0.96 18.47 -12.16
N LEU A 78 0.40 17.85 -11.11
CA LEU A 78 0.38 18.41 -9.76
C LEU A 78 1.71 18.24 -9.01
N ILE A 79 2.56 17.29 -9.43
CA ILE A 79 3.75 16.89 -8.67
C ILE A 79 4.67 18.09 -8.34
N PRO A 80 5.04 18.96 -9.31
CA PRO A 80 5.92 20.09 -9.02
C PRO A 80 5.33 21.09 -8.02
N PHE A 81 4.01 21.28 -8.06
CA PHE A 81 3.30 22.21 -7.17
C PHE A 81 3.12 21.64 -5.77
N PHE A 82 2.80 20.35 -5.67
CA PHE A 82 2.75 19.67 -4.38
C PHE A 82 4.12 19.65 -3.71
N TYR A 83 5.19 19.42 -4.49
CA TYR A 83 6.55 19.51 -3.98
C TYR A 83 6.85 20.89 -3.39
N GLU A 84 6.54 21.96 -4.12
CA GLU A 84 6.74 23.32 -3.61
C GLU A 84 5.90 23.61 -2.36
N LEU A 85 4.65 23.14 -2.33
CA LEU A 85 3.77 23.26 -1.16
C LEU A 85 4.38 22.59 0.08
N VAL A 86 4.96 21.40 -0.06
CA VAL A 86 5.58 20.65 1.04
C VAL A 86 6.91 21.29 1.48
N GLU A 87 7.71 21.82 0.57
CA GLU A 87 8.92 22.58 0.92
C GLU A 87 8.55 23.82 1.75
N ARG A 88 7.45 24.49 1.38
CA ARG A 88 6.95 25.72 2.02
C ARG A 88 5.90 25.47 3.11
N LYS A 89 5.71 24.23 3.57
CA LYS A 89 4.70 23.86 4.60
C LYS A 89 4.79 24.70 5.88
N ASP A 90 5.97 25.24 6.19
CA ASP A 90 6.19 26.08 7.36
C ASP A 90 5.58 27.48 7.25
N GLU A 91 5.29 27.96 6.03
CA GLU A 91 4.56 29.21 5.76
C GLU A 91 3.04 29.12 6.04
N PHE A 92 2.51 27.91 6.22
CA PHE A 92 1.10 27.65 6.50
C PHE A 92 0.94 27.38 7.99
N SER A 93 0.11 28.19 8.66
CA SER A 93 -0.30 27.89 10.03
C SER A 93 -1.26 26.69 10.06
N ASN A 94 -1.29 25.97 11.18
CA ASN A 94 -2.19 24.84 11.35
C ASN A 94 -3.66 25.24 11.18
N SER A 95 -4.05 26.42 11.69
CA SER A 95 -5.42 26.93 11.57
C SER A 95 -5.82 27.22 10.12
N GLU A 96 -4.90 27.73 9.29
CA GLU A 96 -5.15 27.93 7.85
C GLU A 96 -5.35 26.60 7.13
N LEU A 97 -4.50 25.60 7.41
CA LEU A 97 -4.62 24.26 6.81
C LEU A 97 -5.95 23.61 7.21
N ILE A 98 -6.30 23.62 8.50
CA ILE A 98 -7.56 23.07 9.01
C ILE A 98 -8.77 23.80 8.40
N LYS A 99 -8.72 25.13 8.27
CA LYS A 99 -9.78 25.90 7.60
C LYS A 99 -9.94 25.48 6.15
N SER A 100 -8.84 25.27 5.42
CA SER A 100 -8.88 24.81 4.04
C SER A 100 -9.40 23.38 3.91
N ILE A 101 -9.09 22.49 4.86
CA ILE A 101 -9.63 21.12 4.90
C ILE A 101 -11.15 21.14 5.10
N LYS A 102 -11.69 22.09 5.88
CA LYS A 102 -13.14 22.23 6.11
C LYS A 102 -13.90 22.95 4.99
N ASP A 103 -13.21 23.69 4.13
CA ASP A 103 -13.86 24.51 3.11
C ASP A 103 -14.47 23.65 1.99
N LYS A 104 -15.80 23.47 2.05
CA LYS A 104 -16.56 22.70 1.04
C LYS A 104 -16.58 23.36 -0.34
N LYS A 105 -16.12 24.62 -0.47
CA LYS A 105 -15.94 25.27 -1.78
C LYS A 105 -14.66 24.79 -2.48
N GLN A 106 -13.69 24.27 -1.72
CA GLN A 106 -12.48 23.68 -2.28
C GLN A 106 -12.78 22.29 -2.83
N LYS A 107 -12.11 21.93 -3.92
CA LYS A 107 -12.18 20.57 -4.47
C LYS A 107 -11.62 19.57 -3.46
N LYS A 108 -12.16 18.35 -3.47
CA LYS A 108 -11.74 17.27 -2.56
C LYS A 108 -10.23 17.03 -2.60
N ALA A 109 -9.65 16.89 -3.80
CA ALA A 109 -8.20 16.71 -3.96
C ALA A 109 -7.37 17.86 -3.35
N THR A 110 -7.82 19.12 -3.45
CA THR A 110 -7.16 20.25 -2.76
C THR A 110 -7.22 20.07 -1.24
N ARG A 111 -8.38 19.70 -0.70
CA ARG A 111 -8.57 19.45 0.73
C ARG A 111 -7.71 18.29 1.23
N GLU A 112 -7.55 17.25 0.42
CA GLU A 112 -6.65 16.12 0.66
C GLU A 112 -5.18 16.54 0.71
N LEU A 113 -4.72 17.39 -0.22
CA LEU A 113 -3.35 17.92 -0.19
C LEU A 113 -3.09 18.77 1.06
N MET A 114 -4.11 19.45 1.58
CA MET A 114 -4.00 20.19 2.85
C MET A 114 -3.87 19.25 4.06
N ILE A 115 -4.53 18.08 4.03
CA ILE A 115 -4.33 17.03 5.05
C ILE A 115 -2.88 16.55 5.01
N ASP A 116 -2.36 16.20 3.82
CA ASP A 116 -0.99 15.72 3.66
C ASP A 116 0.02 16.77 4.14
N THR A 117 -0.18 18.03 3.75
CA THR A 117 0.68 19.15 4.16
C THR A 117 0.66 19.35 5.67
N TYR A 118 -0.51 19.28 6.31
CA TYR A 118 -0.64 19.35 7.77
C TYR A 118 0.16 18.23 8.45
N ILE A 119 -0.01 16.99 7.98
CA ILE A 119 0.64 15.82 8.58
C ILE A 119 2.15 15.90 8.40
N MET A 120 2.65 16.27 7.22
CA MET A 120 4.09 16.44 6.96
C MET A 120 4.69 17.57 7.79
N LYS A 121 3.97 18.69 7.95
CA LYS A 121 4.39 19.81 8.82
C LYS A 121 4.51 19.37 10.27
N ASN A 122 3.58 18.55 10.73
CA ASN A 122 3.47 18.11 12.13
C ASN A 122 4.06 16.71 12.35
N GLU A 123 4.91 16.18 11.47
CA GLU A 123 5.41 14.80 11.54
C GLU A 123 6.14 14.48 12.87
N LYS A 124 6.80 15.49 13.44
CA LYS A 124 7.54 15.42 14.71
C LYS A 124 6.70 15.81 15.91
N ASN A 125 5.53 16.39 15.68
CA ASN A 125 4.63 16.81 16.73
C ASN A 125 3.84 15.59 17.22
N LYS A 126 3.92 15.33 18.53
CA LYS A 126 3.15 14.25 19.17
C LYS A 126 1.70 14.67 19.42
N ASP A 127 1.45 15.96 19.59
CA ASP A 127 0.11 16.50 19.78
C ASP A 127 -0.54 16.81 18.43
N ASN A 128 -1.43 15.91 18.02
CA ASN A 128 -2.26 16.04 16.81
C ASN A 128 -3.73 16.30 17.16
N SER A 129 -4.01 16.87 18.34
CA SER A 129 -5.37 17.07 18.84
C SER A 129 -6.25 17.90 17.91
N GLU A 130 -5.70 18.92 17.24
CA GLU A 130 -6.46 19.79 16.34
C GLU A 130 -7.01 19.04 15.11
N ILE A 131 -6.18 18.23 14.44
CA ILE A 131 -6.64 17.46 13.28
C ILE A 131 -7.50 16.27 13.71
N LYS A 132 -7.28 15.69 14.89
CA LYS A 132 -8.15 14.63 15.44
C LYS A 132 -9.57 15.10 15.70
N LYS A 133 -9.78 16.37 16.08
CA LYS A 133 -11.13 16.96 16.19
C LYS A 133 -11.92 16.91 14.89
N LEU A 134 -11.27 16.79 13.73
CA LEU A 134 -11.94 16.62 12.45
C LEU A 134 -12.58 15.24 12.28
N LEU A 135 -12.06 14.21 12.95
CA LEU A 135 -12.54 12.84 12.83
C LEU A 135 -13.94 12.66 13.42
N VAL A 136 -14.25 13.42 14.48
CA VAL A 136 -15.57 13.46 15.13
C VAL A 136 -16.51 14.52 14.53
N ASP A 137 -16.08 15.28 13.52
CA ASP A 137 -16.92 16.27 12.85
C ASP A 137 -17.89 15.54 11.90
N PRO A 138 -19.21 15.56 12.12
CA PRO A 138 -20.17 14.86 11.26
C PRO A 138 -20.31 15.51 9.89
N THR A 139 -19.80 16.73 9.70
CA THR A 139 -19.90 17.46 8.43
C THR A 139 -18.71 17.22 7.51
N LEU A 140 -17.65 16.58 8.02
CA LEU A 140 -16.48 16.22 7.25
C LEU A 140 -16.74 14.91 6.48
N ASP A 141 -16.37 14.94 5.21
CA ASP A 141 -16.43 13.82 4.27
C ASP A 141 -15.64 12.61 4.78
N GLU A 142 -16.20 11.42 4.59
CA GLU A 142 -15.64 10.17 5.11
C GLU A 142 -14.28 9.83 4.48
N ASP A 143 -14.09 10.10 3.19
CA ASP A 143 -12.80 9.87 2.53
C ASP A 143 -11.70 10.80 3.06
N LEU A 144 -12.06 12.03 3.45
CA LEU A 144 -11.11 12.93 4.13
C LEU A 144 -10.74 12.41 5.52
N LYS A 145 -11.71 11.89 6.29
CA LYS A 145 -11.43 11.23 7.57
C LYS A 145 -10.53 10.02 7.37
N SER A 146 -10.86 9.19 6.38
CA SER A 146 -10.09 8.02 5.96
C SER A 146 -8.64 8.40 5.67
N ARG A 147 -8.40 9.46 4.89
CA ARG A 147 -7.05 9.98 4.59
C ARG A 147 -6.30 10.44 5.84
N ILE A 148 -6.98 11.13 6.78
CA ILE A 148 -6.39 11.51 8.07
C ILE A 148 -5.97 10.26 8.84
N VAL A 149 -6.88 9.30 9.05
CA VAL A 149 -6.59 8.06 9.81
C VAL A 149 -5.48 7.24 9.13
N ALA A 150 -5.48 7.18 7.80
CA ALA A 150 -4.50 6.44 7.02
C ALA A 150 -3.06 6.94 7.22
N GLN A 151 -2.86 8.22 7.56
CA GLN A 151 -1.53 8.85 7.62
C GLN A 151 -1.11 9.31 9.01
N LEU A 152 -2.05 9.73 9.85
CA LEU A 152 -1.77 10.30 11.17
C LEU A 152 -1.14 9.26 12.12
N ASN A 153 -0.30 9.76 13.03
CA ASN A 153 0.19 8.98 14.17
C ASN A 153 -0.83 9.03 15.32
N PHE A 154 -1.23 7.84 15.76
CA PHE A 154 -2.13 7.64 16.90
C PHE A 154 -1.35 7.04 18.08
N SER A 155 -1.78 7.35 19.30
CA SER A 155 -1.27 6.79 20.54
C SER A 155 -2.32 5.88 21.19
N SER A 156 -1.97 5.23 22.30
CA SER A 156 -2.91 4.42 23.09
C SER A 156 -4.11 5.22 23.61
N GLU A 157 -4.00 6.54 23.75
CA GLU A 157 -5.09 7.42 24.18
C GLU A 157 -6.20 7.55 23.13
N ASP A 158 -5.90 7.22 21.87
CA ASP A 158 -6.85 7.30 20.76
C ASP A 158 -7.64 6.01 20.50
N GLU A 159 -7.50 5.02 21.39
CA GLU A 159 -8.11 3.70 21.20
C GLU A 159 -9.62 3.77 21.02
N GLU A 160 -10.32 4.53 21.86
CA GLU A 160 -11.78 4.70 21.79
C GLU A 160 -12.19 5.41 20.49
N LEU A 161 -11.47 6.47 20.11
CA LEU A 161 -11.72 7.18 18.86
C LEU A 161 -11.63 6.24 17.65
N LEU A 162 -10.57 5.45 17.54
CA LEU A 162 -10.40 4.51 16.43
C LEU A 162 -11.42 3.36 16.46
N THR A 163 -11.86 2.95 17.66
CA THR A 163 -12.92 1.95 17.81
C THR A 163 -14.24 2.51 17.27
N ASN A 164 -14.62 3.72 17.68
CA ASN A 164 -15.87 4.36 17.23
C ASN A 164 -15.86 4.59 15.71
N LEU A 165 -14.77 5.08 15.14
CA LEU A 165 -14.66 5.27 13.69
C LEU A 165 -14.76 3.95 12.90
N PHE A 166 -14.29 2.84 13.46
CA PHE A 166 -14.46 1.52 12.86
C PHE A 166 -15.92 1.03 12.93
N GLU A 167 -16.59 1.27 14.06
CA GLU A 167 -17.97 0.82 14.27
C GLU A 167 -18.97 1.60 13.40
N GLU A 168 -18.79 2.92 13.31
CA GLU A 168 -19.69 3.86 12.62
C GLU A 168 -19.57 3.83 11.08
N SER A 169 -18.46 3.33 10.53
CA SER A 169 -18.18 3.28 9.10
C SER A 169 -18.28 1.86 8.57
N ASP A 170 -18.73 1.68 7.32
CA ASP A 170 -18.60 0.42 6.58
C ASP A 170 -17.62 0.55 5.39
N GLU A 171 -16.99 1.70 5.19
CA GLU A 171 -16.14 2.03 4.04
C GLU A 171 -14.64 2.04 4.41
N LEU A 172 -13.81 2.71 3.60
CA LEU A 172 -12.35 2.78 3.78
C LEU A 172 -11.93 3.32 5.15
N LEU A 173 -12.74 4.19 5.76
CA LEU A 173 -12.49 4.69 7.11
C LEU A 173 -12.47 3.54 8.13
N ALA A 174 -13.37 2.55 8.03
CA ALA A 174 -13.34 1.38 8.88
C ALA A 174 -12.03 0.60 8.70
N PHE A 175 -11.60 0.41 7.45
CA PHE A 175 -10.35 -0.30 7.17
C PHE A 175 -9.14 0.37 7.82
N HIS A 176 -8.99 1.67 7.61
CA HIS A 176 -7.88 2.43 8.16
C HIS A 176 -7.95 2.52 9.69
N SER A 177 -9.14 2.64 10.27
CA SER A 177 -9.34 2.74 11.72
C SER A 177 -8.91 1.46 12.43
N LEU A 178 -9.36 0.29 11.97
CA LEU A 178 -8.97 -0.99 12.56
C LEU A 178 -7.48 -1.29 12.35
N LYS A 179 -6.93 -0.98 11.17
CA LYS A 179 -5.49 -1.11 10.88
C LYS A 179 -4.64 -0.19 11.77
N ARG A 180 -5.14 1.00 12.14
CA ARG A 180 -4.44 1.90 13.07
C ARG A 180 -4.59 1.42 14.50
N LEU A 181 -5.78 0.96 14.89
CA LEU A 181 -6.03 0.36 16.20
C LEU A 181 -5.08 -0.82 16.45
N SER A 182 -4.87 -1.69 15.47
CA SER A 182 -3.96 -2.85 15.62
C SER A 182 -2.50 -2.48 15.85
N LYS A 183 -2.09 -1.24 15.57
CA LYS A 183 -0.74 -0.74 15.86
C LYS A 183 -0.59 -0.21 17.29
N ILE A 184 -1.67 0.28 17.89
CA ILE A 184 -1.66 0.86 19.24
C ILE A 184 -2.18 -0.12 20.31
N ASN A 185 -3.10 -1.01 19.94
CA ASN A 185 -3.63 -2.08 20.77
C ASN A 185 -3.97 -3.30 19.89
N SER A 186 -2.97 -4.18 19.70
CA SER A 186 -3.10 -5.36 18.85
C SER A 186 -4.10 -6.39 19.37
N GLU A 187 -4.24 -6.52 20.69
CA GLU A 187 -5.15 -7.49 21.32
C GLU A 187 -6.61 -7.11 21.09
N LYS A 188 -6.96 -5.84 21.33
CA LYS A 188 -8.32 -5.36 21.08
C LYS A 188 -8.70 -5.45 19.61
N ALA A 189 -7.79 -5.04 18.71
CA ALA A 189 -8.02 -5.15 17.27
C ALA A 189 -8.20 -6.62 16.83
N ALA A 190 -7.42 -7.55 17.38
CA ALA A 190 -7.55 -8.97 17.09
C ALA A 190 -8.90 -9.53 17.57
N LYS A 191 -9.34 -9.17 18.79
CA LYS A 191 -10.65 -9.57 19.31
C LYS A 191 -11.80 -9.09 18.41
N ILE A 192 -11.79 -7.81 18.03
CA ILE A 192 -12.78 -7.23 17.11
C ILE A 192 -12.78 -7.99 15.78
N SER A 193 -11.59 -8.26 15.25
CA SER A 193 -11.43 -8.95 13.97
C SER A 193 -11.92 -10.40 14.03
N GLU A 194 -11.66 -11.12 15.13
CA GLU A 194 -12.17 -12.48 15.34
C GLU A 194 -13.71 -12.50 15.40
N GLU A 195 -14.32 -11.53 16.10
CA GLU A 195 -15.78 -11.38 16.14
C GLU A 195 -16.38 -11.15 14.74
N ILE A 196 -15.74 -10.32 13.91
CA ILE A 196 -16.17 -10.06 12.53
C ILE A 196 -16.06 -11.33 11.67
N LEU A 197 -14.92 -12.04 11.71
CA LEU A 197 -14.69 -13.24 10.91
C LEU A 197 -15.56 -14.42 11.35
N ALA A 198 -15.92 -14.50 12.64
CA ALA A 198 -16.82 -15.52 13.19
C ALA A 198 -18.31 -15.18 12.99
N SER A 199 -18.65 -13.93 12.69
CA SER A 199 -20.03 -13.47 12.55
C SER A 199 -20.74 -14.17 11.39
N LYS A 200 -21.99 -14.57 11.62
CA LYS A 200 -22.90 -15.03 10.55
C LYS A 200 -23.56 -13.87 9.79
N LYS A 201 -23.44 -12.64 10.29
CA LYS A 201 -23.94 -11.45 9.60
C LYS A 201 -22.94 -11.04 8.53
N THR A 202 -23.45 -10.63 7.37
CA THR A 202 -22.64 -10.03 6.31
C THR A 202 -22.01 -8.74 6.84
N SER A 203 -20.68 -8.70 6.91
CA SER A 203 -19.90 -7.48 7.16
C SER A 203 -19.51 -6.86 5.82
N SER A 204 -19.21 -5.56 5.79
CA SER A 204 -18.73 -4.91 4.57
C SER A 204 -17.38 -5.49 4.10
N PRO A 205 -17.07 -5.42 2.79
CA PRO A 205 -15.76 -5.82 2.26
C PRO A 205 -14.59 -5.16 2.98
N GLU A 206 -14.70 -3.89 3.36
CA GLU A 206 -13.65 -3.12 4.02
C GLU A 206 -13.41 -3.61 5.46
N LYS A 207 -14.48 -3.91 6.21
CA LYS A 207 -14.38 -4.50 7.55
C LYS A 207 -13.79 -5.90 7.52
N LEU A 208 -14.18 -6.71 6.54
CA LEU A 208 -13.59 -8.05 6.32
C LEU A 208 -12.11 -7.94 5.96
N SER A 209 -11.75 -7.08 5.00
CA SER A 209 -10.37 -6.87 4.54
C SER A 209 -9.47 -6.42 5.68
N ALA A 210 -9.94 -5.52 6.53
CA ALA A 210 -9.19 -5.06 7.70
C ALA A 210 -9.02 -6.17 8.74
N SER A 211 -10.09 -6.92 9.01
CA SER A 211 -10.06 -8.05 9.95
C SER A 211 -9.07 -9.14 9.51
N LEU A 212 -9.09 -9.51 8.22
CA LEU A 212 -8.12 -10.45 7.63
C LEU A 212 -6.69 -9.98 7.83
N LYS A 213 -6.41 -8.70 7.56
CA LYS A 213 -5.08 -8.11 7.72
C LYS A 213 -4.61 -8.10 9.17
N VAL A 214 -5.50 -7.76 10.10
CA VAL A 214 -5.18 -7.75 11.53
C VAL A 214 -4.90 -9.16 12.03
N MET A 215 -5.74 -10.13 11.67
CA MET A 215 -5.56 -11.52 12.10
C MET A 215 -4.32 -12.17 11.52
N ALA A 216 -4.00 -11.92 10.24
CA ALA A 216 -2.76 -12.40 9.64
C ALA A 216 -1.52 -11.95 10.43
N ASN A 217 -1.47 -10.65 10.75
CA ASN A 217 -0.36 -10.10 11.53
C ASN A 217 -0.35 -10.62 12.97
N HIS A 218 -1.51 -10.74 13.60
CA HIS A 218 -1.63 -11.27 14.97
C HIS A 218 -1.18 -12.73 15.05
N TYR A 219 -1.64 -13.60 14.14
CA TYR A 219 -1.27 -15.01 14.13
C TYR A 219 0.19 -15.23 13.76
N ARG A 220 0.75 -14.44 12.83
CA ARG A 220 2.18 -14.44 12.53
C ARG A 220 3.02 -14.10 13.77
N LYS A 221 2.72 -12.97 14.43
CA LYS A 221 3.48 -12.53 15.61
C LYS A 221 3.41 -13.52 16.77
N ASN A 222 2.27 -14.21 16.93
CA ASN A 222 2.05 -15.19 17.99
C ASN A 222 2.41 -16.63 17.58
N ASN A 223 2.97 -16.85 16.38
CA ASN A 223 3.30 -18.18 15.84
C ASN A 223 2.15 -19.21 15.97
N ASN A 224 0.90 -18.76 15.78
CA ASN A 224 -0.28 -19.59 15.97
C ASN A 224 -0.61 -20.38 14.69
N SER A 225 -0.02 -21.57 14.54
CA SER A 225 -0.16 -22.40 13.34
C SER A 225 -1.61 -22.87 13.10
N VAL A 226 -2.34 -23.25 14.15
CA VAL A 226 -3.74 -23.71 14.05
C VAL A 226 -4.63 -22.59 13.49
N LYS A 227 -4.52 -21.39 14.07
CA LYS A 227 -5.30 -20.24 13.61
C LYS A 227 -4.86 -19.73 12.25
N SER A 228 -3.57 -19.84 11.91
CA SER A 228 -3.07 -19.54 10.57
C SER A 228 -3.74 -20.44 9.51
N LYS A 229 -3.87 -21.74 9.79
CA LYS A 229 -4.59 -22.70 8.92
C LYS A 229 -6.06 -22.34 8.72
N GLU A 230 -6.74 -21.95 9.80
CA GLU A 230 -8.13 -21.49 9.74
C GLU A 230 -8.26 -20.24 8.84
N LEU A 231 -7.35 -19.28 8.99
CA LEU A 231 -7.34 -18.06 8.20
C LEU A 231 -7.06 -18.34 6.72
N ILE A 232 -6.10 -19.22 6.39
CA ILE A 232 -5.78 -19.63 5.01
C ILE A 232 -7.05 -20.16 4.33
N ARG A 233 -7.73 -21.13 4.93
CA ARG A 233 -8.96 -21.73 4.36
C ARG A 233 -10.08 -20.70 4.19
N TYR A 234 -10.23 -19.80 5.16
CA TYR A 234 -11.24 -18.75 5.07
C TYR A 234 -10.93 -17.77 3.93
N SER A 235 -9.66 -17.36 3.78
CA SER A 235 -9.20 -16.51 2.69
C SER A 235 -9.32 -17.19 1.31
N GLU A 236 -8.97 -18.47 1.19
CA GLU A 236 -9.13 -19.25 -0.05
C GLU A 236 -10.60 -19.25 -0.50
N LYS A 237 -11.52 -19.48 0.44
CA LYS A 237 -12.95 -19.40 0.14
C LYS A 237 -13.36 -18.02 -0.37
N ILE A 238 -12.81 -16.93 0.20
CA ILE A 238 -13.07 -15.57 -0.29
C ILE A 238 -12.55 -15.39 -1.72
N ILE A 239 -11.30 -15.80 -1.97
CA ILE A 239 -10.65 -15.72 -3.29
C ILE A 239 -11.49 -16.43 -4.36
N GLU A 240 -12.06 -17.59 -4.02
CA GLU A 240 -12.85 -18.42 -4.93
C GLU A 240 -14.29 -17.94 -5.15
N THR A 241 -14.90 -17.29 -4.14
CA THR A 241 -16.36 -17.08 -4.14
C THR A 241 -16.81 -15.62 -4.11
N SER A 242 -15.92 -14.69 -3.73
CA SER A 242 -16.26 -13.27 -3.70
C SER A 242 -16.38 -12.70 -5.12
N LYS A 243 -17.30 -11.75 -5.30
CA LYS A 243 -17.39 -10.91 -6.50
C LYS A 243 -16.67 -9.56 -6.35
N ASP A 244 -16.21 -9.27 -5.15
CA ASP A 244 -15.46 -8.08 -4.82
C ASP A 244 -13.97 -8.37 -5.00
N GLU A 245 -13.37 -7.78 -6.05
CA GLU A 245 -11.96 -7.98 -6.39
C GLU A 245 -11.01 -7.39 -5.34
N VAL A 246 -11.38 -6.28 -4.70
CA VAL A 246 -10.56 -5.66 -3.64
C VAL A 246 -10.49 -6.56 -2.41
N LEU A 247 -11.61 -7.21 -2.06
CA LEU A 247 -11.66 -8.19 -0.98
C LEU A 247 -10.88 -9.48 -1.33
N LYS A 248 -10.92 -9.94 -2.59
CA LYS A 248 -10.11 -11.07 -3.05
C LYS A 248 -8.61 -10.77 -2.90
N ASP A 249 -8.17 -9.62 -3.40
CA ASP A 249 -6.78 -9.17 -3.26
C ASP A 249 -6.38 -9.05 -1.79
N SER A 250 -7.28 -8.51 -0.95
CA SER A 250 -7.06 -8.40 0.49
C SER A 250 -6.91 -9.76 1.17
N ALA A 251 -7.65 -10.78 0.74
CA ALA A 251 -7.51 -12.15 1.22
C ALA A 251 -6.16 -12.76 0.80
N VAL A 252 -5.70 -12.51 -0.43
CA VAL A 252 -4.36 -12.92 -0.89
C VAL A 252 -3.27 -12.26 -0.06
N PHE A 253 -3.35 -10.94 0.14
CA PHE A 253 -2.39 -10.21 0.97
C PHE A 253 -2.38 -10.70 2.41
N ALA A 254 -3.53 -11.04 2.99
CA ALA A 254 -3.60 -11.59 4.34
C ALA A 254 -2.91 -12.96 4.44
N VAL A 255 -3.09 -13.85 3.45
CA VAL A 255 -2.37 -15.13 3.43
C VAL A 255 -0.87 -14.90 3.25
N SER A 256 -0.45 -14.01 2.36
CA SER A 256 0.97 -13.65 2.18
C SER A 256 1.58 -13.06 3.46
N ASP A 257 0.83 -12.23 4.21
CA ASP A 257 1.25 -11.60 5.46
C ASP A 257 1.41 -12.60 6.63
N LEU A 258 0.96 -13.87 6.50
CA LEU A 258 1.19 -14.92 7.49
C LEU A 258 2.65 -15.40 7.55
N MET A 259 3.39 -15.27 6.43
CA MET A 259 4.80 -15.62 6.31
C MET A 259 5.16 -17.02 6.82
N ASN A 260 4.43 -18.04 6.37
CA ASN A 260 4.73 -19.44 6.65
C ASN A 260 4.59 -20.32 5.40
N ALA A 261 5.17 -21.52 5.46
CA ALA A 261 5.27 -22.43 4.32
C ALA A 261 3.90 -22.80 3.73
N GLU A 262 2.93 -23.13 4.57
CA GLU A 262 1.59 -23.52 4.14
C GLU A 262 0.87 -22.39 3.40
N ALA A 263 1.00 -21.16 3.90
CA ALA A 263 0.42 -19.98 3.27
C ALA A 263 0.97 -19.72 1.86
N ILE A 264 2.30 -19.69 1.70
CA ILE A 264 2.89 -19.42 0.38
C ILE A 264 2.63 -20.56 -0.61
N ILE A 265 2.66 -21.82 -0.15
CA ILE A 265 2.33 -23.00 -0.99
C ILE A 265 0.87 -22.96 -1.44
N SER A 266 -0.06 -22.61 -0.55
CA SER A 266 -1.48 -22.41 -0.88
C SER A 266 -1.64 -21.38 -2.01
N LEU A 267 -1.03 -20.20 -1.87
CA LEU A 267 -1.13 -19.14 -2.89
C LEU A 267 -0.53 -19.53 -4.24
N ILE A 268 0.64 -20.18 -4.25
CA ILE A 268 1.28 -20.62 -5.50
C ILE A 268 0.38 -21.60 -6.26
N ASN A 269 -0.25 -22.53 -5.55
CA ASN A 269 -1.08 -23.58 -6.15
C ASN A 269 -2.52 -23.15 -6.46
N ASN A 270 -3.00 -22.02 -5.92
CA ASN A 270 -4.37 -21.57 -6.16
C ASN A 270 -4.49 -20.92 -7.55
N GLU A 271 -5.32 -21.49 -8.44
CA GLU A 271 -5.51 -21.00 -9.82
C GLU A 271 -6.28 -19.67 -9.91
N ASN A 272 -7.03 -19.31 -8.88
CA ASN A 272 -7.82 -18.08 -8.82
C ASN A 272 -7.01 -16.85 -8.37
N VAL A 273 -5.75 -17.06 -7.96
CA VAL A 273 -4.82 -15.96 -7.66
C VAL A 273 -4.09 -15.61 -8.95
N ASP A 274 -4.16 -14.34 -9.36
CA ASP A 274 -3.47 -13.91 -10.56
C ASP A 274 -1.94 -13.96 -10.42
N ARG A 275 -1.26 -13.97 -11.55
CA ARG A 275 0.20 -14.12 -11.61
C ARG A 275 0.94 -12.96 -10.92
N GLN A 276 0.40 -11.75 -10.92
CA GLN A 276 1.05 -10.58 -10.30
C GLN A 276 1.00 -10.69 -8.78
N LEU A 277 -0.13 -11.07 -8.21
CA LEU A 277 -0.26 -11.32 -6.78
C LEU A 277 0.57 -12.53 -6.31
N LYS A 278 0.69 -13.58 -7.13
CA LYS A 278 1.62 -14.68 -6.85
C LYS A 278 3.06 -14.19 -6.83
N ALA A 279 3.49 -13.42 -7.83
CA ALA A 279 4.84 -12.86 -7.90
C ALA A 279 5.15 -11.97 -6.68
N PHE A 280 4.20 -11.11 -6.29
CA PHE A 280 4.32 -10.31 -5.06
C PHE A 280 4.49 -11.19 -3.81
N SER A 281 3.66 -12.24 -3.68
CA SER A 281 3.69 -13.14 -2.53
C SER A 281 5.00 -13.94 -2.47
N ILE A 282 5.54 -14.34 -3.62
CA ILE A 282 6.83 -15.03 -3.75
C ILE A 282 7.98 -14.11 -3.34
N ASP A 283 8.03 -12.86 -3.84
CA ASP A 283 9.05 -11.88 -3.44
C ASP A 283 8.98 -11.62 -1.92
N GLN A 284 7.78 -11.39 -1.38
CA GLN A 284 7.58 -11.15 0.05
C GLN A 284 8.03 -12.33 0.94
N ASN A 285 7.80 -13.56 0.48
CA ASN A 285 8.01 -14.78 1.26
C ASN A 285 9.26 -15.57 0.85
N TYR A 286 10.21 -14.95 0.12
CA TYR A 286 11.35 -15.66 -0.41
C TYR A 286 12.17 -16.37 0.68
N MET A 287 12.30 -15.78 1.89
CA MET A 287 13.00 -16.41 3.01
C MET A 287 12.30 -17.67 3.52
N ILE A 288 10.97 -17.75 3.40
CA ILE A 288 10.21 -18.94 3.77
C ILE A 288 10.44 -20.04 2.74
N LEU A 289 10.50 -19.68 1.45
CA LEU A 289 10.87 -20.63 0.38
C LEU A 289 12.31 -21.14 0.55
N ASP A 290 13.22 -20.27 1.01
CA ASP A 290 14.59 -20.65 1.33
C ASP A 290 14.65 -21.61 2.53
N ASP A 291 13.95 -21.27 3.62
CA ASP A 291 13.84 -22.13 4.80
C ASP A 291 13.27 -23.51 4.47
N ILE A 292 12.26 -23.58 3.57
CA ILE A 292 11.72 -24.85 3.08
C ILE A 292 12.85 -25.70 2.48
N LEU A 293 13.66 -25.11 1.59
CA LEU A 293 14.75 -25.83 0.90
C LEU A 293 15.89 -26.24 1.84
N GLU A 294 16.16 -25.49 2.91
CA GLU A 294 17.22 -25.81 3.87
C GLU A 294 16.84 -26.96 4.82
N ASN A 295 15.56 -27.11 5.15
CA ASN A 295 15.10 -27.98 6.25
C ASN A 295 14.66 -29.37 5.80
N SER A 296 15.47 -30.06 4.99
CA SER A 296 15.18 -31.40 4.46
C SER A 296 13.80 -31.49 3.78
N PRO A 297 13.60 -30.75 2.67
CA PRO A 297 12.30 -30.61 2.04
C PRO A 297 11.75 -31.93 1.51
N THR A 298 10.44 -32.08 1.57
CA THR A 298 9.68 -33.12 0.87
C THR A 298 9.64 -32.85 -0.64
N GLU A 299 9.33 -33.86 -1.46
CA GLU A 299 9.20 -33.68 -2.91
C GLU A 299 8.12 -32.63 -3.27
N LEU A 300 6.99 -32.64 -2.56
CA LEU A 300 5.91 -31.65 -2.76
C LEU A 300 6.36 -30.22 -2.45
N GLU A 301 7.19 -30.05 -1.43
CA GLU A 301 7.75 -28.75 -1.08
C GLU A 301 8.74 -28.25 -2.15
N ILE A 302 9.61 -29.13 -2.66
CA ILE A 302 10.51 -28.81 -3.77
C ILE A 302 9.70 -28.40 -5.01
N GLU A 303 8.68 -29.17 -5.38
CA GLU A 303 7.79 -28.86 -6.50
C GLU A 303 7.11 -27.48 -6.34
N ALA A 304 6.68 -27.13 -5.13
CA ALA A 304 6.10 -25.83 -4.85
C ALA A 304 7.12 -24.69 -5.04
N VAL A 305 8.37 -24.87 -4.62
CA VAL A 305 9.43 -23.87 -4.84
C VAL A 305 9.79 -23.76 -6.33
N ILE A 306 9.83 -24.88 -7.06
CA ILE A 306 10.03 -24.87 -8.52
C ILE A 306 8.94 -24.03 -9.21
N LYS A 307 7.67 -24.27 -8.88
CA LYS A 307 6.54 -23.49 -9.40
C LYS A 307 6.67 -22.01 -9.04
N ALA A 308 7.12 -21.68 -7.83
CA ALA A 308 7.39 -20.30 -7.43
C ALA A 308 8.43 -19.65 -8.36
N MET A 309 9.54 -20.34 -8.63
CA MET A 309 10.64 -19.81 -9.44
C MET A 309 10.28 -19.68 -10.92
N GLN A 310 9.35 -20.48 -11.43
CA GLN A 310 8.79 -20.31 -12.77
C GLN A 310 7.90 -19.06 -12.88
N ILE A 311 7.26 -18.64 -11.77
CA ILE A 311 6.44 -17.42 -11.73
C ILE A 311 7.33 -16.19 -11.54
N TYR A 312 8.23 -16.23 -10.57
CA TYR A 312 9.11 -15.13 -10.19
C TYR A 312 10.49 -15.69 -9.77
N PRO A 313 11.47 -15.76 -10.69
CA PRO A 313 12.75 -16.41 -10.43
C PRO A 313 13.63 -15.56 -9.51
N ILE A 314 13.94 -16.06 -8.32
CA ILE A 314 14.77 -15.39 -7.31
C ILE A 314 16.14 -16.07 -7.27
N SER A 315 17.20 -15.33 -7.62
CA SER A 315 18.56 -15.86 -7.71
C SER A 315 19.10 -16.41 -6.38
N ASP A 316 18.71 -15.80 -5.26
CA ASP A 316 19.15 -16.17 -3.92
C ASP A 316 18.74 -17.60 -3.51
N LEU A 317 17.70 -18.18 -4.12
CA LEU A 317 17.23 -19.54 -3.82
C LEU A 317 18.02 -20.65 -4.54
N SER A 318 18.87 -20.29 -5.51
CA SER A 318 19.56 -21.26 -6.39
C SER A 318 20.43 -22.24 -5.61
N ILE A 319 21.13 -21.77 -4.58
CA ILE A 319 22.06 -22.60 -3.79
C ILE A 319 21.31 -23.70 -3.06
N ASN A 320 20.22 -23.34 -2.35
CA ASN A 320 19.47 -24.30 -1.57
C ASN A 320 18.62 -25.22 -2.45
N LEU A 321 18.19 -24.74 -3.64
CA LEU A 321 17.54 -25.59 -4.63
C LEU A 321 18.53 -26.62 -5.23
N GLU A 322 19.78 -26.24 -5.49
CA GLU A 322 20.83 -27.17 -5.92
C GLU A 322 21.17 -28.20 -4.83
N LYS A 323 21.17 -27.81 -3.55
CA LYS A 323 21.33 -28.78 -2.45
C LYS A 323 20.17 -29.78 -2.40
N ALA A 324 18.94 -29.32 -2.61
CA ALA A 324 17.76 -30.18 -2.63
C ALA A 324 17.83 -31.23 -3.76
N SER A 325 18.45 -30.91 -4.90
CA SER A 325 18.66 -31.87 -6.00
C SER A 325 19.57 -33.04 -5.61
N LYS A 326 20.51 -32.81 -4.68
CA LYS A 326 21.45 -33.82 -4.18
C LYS A 326 20.83 -34.69 -3.08
N SER A 327 19.77 -34.24 -2.43
CA SER A 327 19.08 -34.98 -1.36
C SER A 327 17.89 -35.81 -1.84
N THR A 328 17.30 -35.51 -2.99
CA THR A 328 16.22 -36.32 -3.57
C THR A 328 16.76 -37.47 -4.43
N SER A 329 16.03 -38.58 -4.47
CA SER A 329 16.30 -39.72 -5.38
C SER A 329 15.40 -39.72 -6.62
N ASN A 330 14.42 -38.80 -6.70
CA ASN A 330 13.47 -38.72 -7.80
C ASN A 330 14.12 -38.07 -9.03
N LYS A 331 14.41 -38.90 -10.05
CA LYS A 331 15.10 -38.47 -11.28
C LYS A 331 14.35 -37.39 -12.07
N ASN A 332 13.01 -37.42 -12.07
CA ASN A 332 12.22 -36.42 -12.77
C ASN A 332 12.32 -35.07 -12.05
N LEU A 333 12.19 -35.09 -10.72
CA LEU A 333 12.33 -33.90 -9.89
C LEU A 333 13.73 -33.29 -10.01
N ILE A 334 14.80 -34.10 -10.03
CA ILE A 334 16.16 -33.62 -10.27
C ILE A 334 16.27 -32.86 -11.60
N LYS A 335 15.62 -33.36 -12.65
CA LYS A 335 15.61 -32.69 -13.95
C LYS A 335 14.86 -31.35 -13.88
N GLU A 336 13.69 -31.33 -13.24
CA GLU A 336 12.91 -30.10 -13.09
C GLU A 336 13.65 -29.05 -12.26
N ILE A 337 14.39 -29.47 -11.22
CA ILE A 337 15.30 -28.60 -10.47
C ILE A 337 16.34 -28.00 -11.42
N GLN A 338 17.01 -28.81 -12.24
CA GLN A 338 18.04 -28.32 -13.16
C GLN A 338 17.46 -27.33 -14.18
N ASP A 339 16.32 -27.66 -14.80
CA ASP A 339 15.64 -26.78 -15.76
C ASP A 339 15.27 -25.44 -15.10
N THR A 340 14.90 -25.47 -13.81
CA THR A 340 14.58 -24.28 -13.02
C THR A 340 15.83 -23.46 -12.66
N LEU A 341 16.95 -24.10 -12.30
CA LEU A 341 18.22 -23.42 -12.06
C LEU A 341 18.72 -22.69 -13.32
N ASP A 342 18.63 -23.34 -14.48
CA ASP A 342 18.96 -22.73 -15.78
C ASP A 342 18.04 -21.53 -16.10
N PHE A 343 16.78 -21.60 -15.70
CA PHE A 343 15.82 -20.50 -15.86
C PHE A 343 16.15 -19.32 -14.94
N ILE A 344 16.51 -19.60 -13.68
CA ILE A 344 16.94 -18.59 -12.69
C ILE A 344 18.25 -17.92 -13.13
N GLU A 345 19.21 -18.67 -13.68
CA GLU A 345 20.47 -18.08 -14.18
C GLU A 345 20.21 -17.02 -15.26
N LYS A 346 19.24 -17.27 -16.15
CA LYS A 346 18.93 -16.39 -17.29
C LYS A 346 18.02 -15.22 -16.93
N ASN A 347 17.07 -15.41 -16.01
CA ASN A 347 15.97 -14.47 -15.76
C ASN A 347 15.88 -14.01 -14.31
N GLY A 348 16.75 -14.52 -13.44
CA GLY A 348 16.66 -14.32 -12.00
C GLY A 348 16.89 -12.88 -11.58
N VAL A 349 16.16 -12.48 -10.55
CA VAL A 349 16.35 -11.21 -9.87
C VAL A 349 16.84 -11.45 -8.44
N GLN A 350 17.57 -10.48 -7.90
CA GLN A 350 17.95 -10.53 -6.49
C GLN A 350 16.73 -10.40 -5.60
N ALA A 351 16.71 -11.16 -4.51
CA ALA A 351 15.69 -11.07 -3.49
C ALA A 351 15.59 -9.65 -2.92
N ASN A 352 14.36 -9.21 -2.67
CA ASN A 352 14.14 -7.90 -2.10
C ASN A 352 14.44 -7.88 -0.60
N LYS A 353 15.62 -7.38 -0.24
CA LYS A 353 16.12 -7.35 1.15
C LYS A 353 15.21 -6.59 2.13
N LYS A 354 14.29 -5.73 1.66
CA LYS A 354 13.31 -5.05 2.52
C LYS A 354 12.40 -6.02 3.29
N TRP A 355 12.29 -7.27 2.83
CA TRP A 355 11.46 -8.29 3.47
C TRP A 355 12.19 -9.04 4.60
N GLN A 356 13.51 -8.92 4.70
CA GLN A 356 14.31 -9.58 5.74
C GLN A 356 13.88 -9.15 7.14
N ASP A 357 13.68 -7.84 7.33
CA ASP A 357 13.27 -7.26 8.61
C ASP A 357 11.92 -7.79 9.13
N ARG A 358 11.07 -8.33 8.24
CA ARG A 358 9.73 -8.81 8.61
C ARG A 358 9.70 -10.21 9.21
N LYS A 359 10.68 -11.06 8.91
CA LYS A 359 10.77 -12.41 9.50
C LYS A 359 11.06 -12.34 11.00
N ASP A 360 11.82 -11.32 11.41
CA ASP A 360 12.27 -11.14 12.80
C ASP A 360 11.24 -10.45 13.70
N GLY A 361 10.01 -10.21 13.21
CA GLY A 361 8.88 -9.73 14.03
C GLY A 361 8.84 -8.22 14.31
N ASN A 362 9.68 -7.41 13.64
CA ASN A 362 9.69 -5.94 13.78
C ASN A 362 8.61 -5.23 12.96
#